data_AF-A0A7C1VM36-F1
#
_entry.id   AF-A0A7C1VM36-F1
#
_cell.length_a   1.000
_cell.length_b   1.000
_cell.length_c   1.000
_cell.angle_alpha   90.00
_cell.angle_beta   90.00
_cell.angle_gamma   90.00
#
_symmetry.space_group_name_H-M   'P 1'
#
loop_
_entity.id
_entity.type
_entity.pdbx_description
1 polymer ?
#
loop_
_entity_poly.entity_id
_entity_poly.type
_entity_poly.pdbx_seq_one_letter_code
_entity_poly.pdbx_strand_id
1 'polypeptide(L)'
;MKAFGKYGLELRWEGVDKVRDDVCVLKGAFFSGAALKIAEKIESPNFMDIDLTPQYSKVVSGYYFARLSWDDVEYKDDVVLLKNSVLKSEFINEITNMSSTDYIAINTRDHELDVHAYNLVYKGKALNKEGKEI
;
A
#
# COMPACT_ATOMS: atom_id res chain seq x y z
N MET A 1 -16.61 1.23 -6.93
CA MET A 1 -16.20 2.65 -6.86
C MET A 1 -14.67 2.65 -6.75
N LYS A 2 -13.92 3.24 -7.70
CA LYS A 2 -12.45 3.27 -7.57
C LYS A 2 -12.08 4.26 -6.46
N ALA A 3 -11.39 3.79 -5.43
CA ALA A 3 -10.95 4.66 -4.33
C ALA A 3 -10.04 5.78 -4.89
N PHE A 4 -10.21 7.01 -4.39
CA PHE A 4 -9.35 8.18 -4.64
C PHE A 4 -9.22 8.70 -6.09
N GLY A 5 -10.02 8.20 -7.05
CA GLY A 5 -10.12 8.77 -8.39
C GLY A 5 -8.79 8.72 -9.16
N LYS A 6 -8.39 9.83 -9.82
CA LYS A 6 -7.15 9.89 -10.62
C LYS A 6 -5.87 9.74 -9.80
N TYR A 7 -5.93 9.96 -8.49
CA TYR A 7 -4.83 9.81 -7.55
C TYR A 7 -4.86 8.46 -6.80
N GLY A 8 -5.72 7.54 -7.25
CA GLY A 8 -5.81 6.20 -6.66
C GLY A 8 -4.70 5.29 -7.18
N LEU A 9 -3.84 4.86 -6.27
CA LEU A 9 -2.91 3.76 -6.43
C LEU A 9 -3.44 2.55 -5.64
N GLU A 10 -3.31 1.34 -6.20
CA GLU A 10 -3.72 0.10 -5.54
C GLU A 10 -2.50 -0.80 -5.40
N LEU A 11 -2.13 -1.12 -4.16
CA LEU A 11 -1.19 -2.20 -3.84
C LEU A 11 -1.95 -3.52 -3.78
N ARG A 12 -1.54 -4.47 -4.60
CA ARG A 12 -2.10 -5.82 -4.69
C ARG A 12 -0.99 -6.85 -4.55
N TRP A 13 -1.36 -8.09 -4.22
CA TRP A 13 -0.44 -9.22 -4.05
C TRP A 13 -1.13 -10.54 -4.41
N GLU A 14 -0.34 -11.53 -4.79
CA GLU A 14 -0.83 -12.89 -5.10
C GLU A 14 -0.83 -13.80 -3.87
N GLY A 15 0.01 -13.47 -2.88
CA GLY A 15 0.09 -14.22 -1.63
C GLY A 15 0.93 -13.50 -0.59
N VAL A 16 0.90 -14.02 0.63
CA VAL A 16 1.66 -13.52 1.76
C VAL A 16 2.51 -14.65 2.31
N ASP A 17 3.83 -14.45 2.34
CA ASP A 17 4.75 -15.33 3.05
C ASP A 17 5.02 -14.76 4.44
N LYS A 18 4.89 -15.62 5.46
CA LYS A 18 5.44 -15.48 6.80
C LYS A 18 5.20 -14.12 7.48
N VAL A 19 4.22 -14.08 8.38
CA VAL A 19 4.12 -13.02 9.38
C VAL A 19 5.06 -13.36 10.53
N ARG A 20 6.17 -12.64 10.65
CA ARG A 20 7.02 -12.67 11.86
C ARG A 20 7.25 -11.23 12.28
N ASP A 21 7.06 -10.96 13.57
CA ASP A 21 7.55 -9.74 14.22
C ASP A 21 7.22 -8.47 13.43
N ASP A 22 5.93 -8.25 13.13
CA ASP A 22 5.41 -7.03 12.51
C ASP A 22 5.69 -6.86 11.01
N VAL A 23 6.12 -7.95 10.35
CA VAL A 23 6.51 -7.95 8.94
C VAL A 23 5.72 -8.99 8.14
N CYS A 24 5.24 -8.59 6.96
CA CYS A 24 4.52 -9.40 5.98
C CYS A 24 5.24 -9.33 4.62
N VAL A 25 5.67 -10.48 4.07
CA VAL A 25 6.30 -10.53 2.74
C VAL A 25 5.24 -10.72 1.67
N LEU A 26 5.13 -9.77 0.74
CA LEU A 26 4.12 -9.78 -0.31
C LEU A 26 4.64 -10.49 -1.57
N LYS A 27 4.08 -11.65 -1.91
CA LYS A 27 4.39 -12.40 -3.14
C LYS A 27 3.59 -11.87 -4.31
N GLY A 28 4.26 -11.72 -5.46
CA GLY A 28 3.64 -11.19 -6.66
C GLY A 28 3.04 -9.81 -6.42
N ALA A 29 3.67 -8.99 -5.58
CA ALA A 29 3.17 -7.65 -5.28
C ALA A 29 3.24 -6.75 -6.52
N PHE A 30 2.21 -5.93 -6.72
CA PHE A 30 2.20 -4.97 -7.80
C PHE A 30 1.36 -3.75 -7.45
N PHE A 31 1.73 -2.63 -8.06
CA PHE A 31 0.89 -1.47 -8.14
C PHE A 31 0.02 -1.50 -9.39
N SER A 32 -1.19 -1.00 -9.24
CA SER A 32 -2.11 -0.68 -10.33
C SER A 32 -2.88 0.60 -9.98
N GLY A 33 -3.74 1.07 -10.88
CA GLY A 33 -4.63 2.20 -10.60
C GLY A 33 -4.38 3.42 -11.48
N ALA A 34 -5.17 4.46 -11.26
CA ALA A 34 -5.15 5.64 -12.11
C ALA A 34 -3.90 6.52 -11.88
N ALA A 35 -3.32 6.47 -10.67
CA ALA A 35 -2.12 7.21 -10.33
C ALA A 35 -0.92 6.83 -11.24
N LEU A 36 -0.83 5.57 -11.67
CA LEU A 36 0.25 5.12 -12.57
C LEU A 36 0.21 5.77 -13.95
N LYS A 37 -0.94 6.29 -14.39
CA LYS A 37 -1.07 6.96 -15.70
C LYS A 37 -0.49 8.36 -15.72
N ILE A 38 -0.24 8.93 -14.56
CA ILE A 38 0.28 10.28 -14.38
C ILE A 38 1.61 10.31 -13.62
N ALA A 39 2.05 9.17 -13.08
CA ALA A 39 3.35 9.02 -12.46
C ALA A 39 4.44 8.91 -13.55
N GLU A 40 5.52 9.68 -13.42
CA GLU A 40 6.65 9.57 -14.35
C GLU A 40 7.42 8.26 -14.17
N LYS A 41 7.73 7.90 -12.92
CA LYS A 41 8.45 6.68 -12.57
C LYS A 41 8.29 6.35 -11.09
N ILE A 42 8.28 5.06 -10.77
CA ILE A 42 8.50 4.55 -9.42
C ILE A 42 9.99 4.29 -9.22
N GLU A 43 10.56 4.92 -8.20
CA GLU A 43 11.96 4.75 -7.81
C GLU A 43 12.21 3.36 -7.21
N SER A 44 13.40 2.82 -7.42
CA SER A 44 13.84 1.56 -6.81
C SER A 44 15.34 1.59 -6.45
N PRO A 45 15.74 1.06 -5.27
CA PRO A 45 14.88 0.61 -4.17
C PRO A 45 14.19 1.81 -3.48
N ASN A 46 12.99 1.62 -2.93
CA ASN A 46 12.31 2.68 -2.19
C ASN A 46 11.26 2.13 -1.22
N PHE A 47 10.62 3.02 -0.46
CA PHE A 47 9.54 2.73 0.47
C PHE A 47 8.44 3.78 0.42
N MET A 48 7.31 3.45 1.03
CA MET A 48 6.14 4.30 1.18
C MET A 48 5.51 4.03 2.54
N ASP A 49 5.25 5.09 3.30
CA ASP A 49 4.49 5.02 4.54
C ASP A 49 3.01 5.26 4.27
N ILE A 50 2.15 4.39 4.80
CA ILE A 50 0.71 4.38 4.54
C ILE A 50 -0.01 4.54 5.89
N ASP A 51 -0.84 5.58 6.00
CA ASP A 51 -1.71 5.82 7.14
C ASP A 51 -3.06 5.11 6.97
N LEU A 52 -3.27 4.07 7.77
CA LEU A 52 -4.53 3.32 7.89
C LEU A 52 -5.32 3.73 9.15
N THR A 53 -4.83 4.72 9.93
CA THR A 53 -5.46 5.18 11.18
C THR A 53 -6.93 5.56 11.01
N PRO A 54 -7.36 6.27 9.95
CA PRO A 54 -8.78 6.61 9.79
C PRO A 54 -9.72 5.40 9.71
N GLN A 55 -9.22 4.25 9.26
CA GLN A 55 -9.98 3.00 9.18
C GLN A 55 -10.03 2.31 10.56
N TYR A 56 -8.89 2.16 11.23
CA TYR A 56 -8.78 1.33 12.44
C TYR A 56 -8.98 2.07 13.77
N SER A 57 -8.80 3.40 13.81
CA SER A 57 -9.00 4.22 15.04
C SER A 57 -10.40 4.13 15.64
N LYS A 58 -11.39 3.67 14.86
CA LYS A 58 -12.76 3.42 15.33
C LYS A 58 -12.89 2.15 16.16
N VAL A 59 -12.00 1.18 15.98
CA VAL A 59 -12.10 -0.14 16.64
C VAL A 59 -11.05 -0.29 17.74
N VAL A 60 -9.85 0.28 17.58
CA VAL A 60 -8.81 0.28 18.62
C VAL A 60 -8.10 1.63 18.62
N SER A 61 -7.75 2.12 19.81
CA SER A 61 -7.00 3.37 19.98
C SER A 61 -5.53 3.17 19.58
N GLY A 62 -5.07 3.90 18.57
CA GLY A 62 -3.69 3.83 18.10
C GLY A 62 -3.52 4.49 16.75
N TYR A 63 -2.25 4.58 16.32
CA TYR A 63 -1.89 5.00 14.97
C TYR A 63 -1.54 3.79 14.14
N TYR A 64 -2.23 3.59 13.03
CA TYR A 64 -2.07 2.42 12.18
C TYR A 64 -1.24 2.78 10.96
N PHE A 65 0.08 2.85 11.13
CA PHE A 65 1.01 3.07 10.03
C PHE A 65 1.54 1.73 9.50
N ALA A 66 1.58 1.62 8.17
CA ALA A 66 2.22 0.51 7.48
C ALA A 66 3.27 1.04 6.51
N ARG A 67 4.51 0.54 6.61
CA ARG A 67 5.58 0.82 5.66
C ARG A 67 5.62 -0.27 4.61
N LEU A 68 5.33 0.07 3.37
CA LEU A 68 5.63 -0.76 2.22
C LEU A 68 7.06 -0.44 1.74
N SER A 69 7.89 -1.46 1.53
CA SER A 69 9.22 -1.31 0.92
C SER A 69 9.43 -2.32 -0.19
N TRP A 70 10.21 -1.96 -1.22
CA TRP A 70 10.55 -2.81 -2.35
C TRP A 70 12.01 -2.56 -2.80
N ASP A 71 12.63 -3.60 -3.35
CA ASP A 71 14.03 -3.53 -3.80
C ASP A 71 14.13 -3.11 -5.26
N ASP A 72 13.21 -3.60 -6.10
CA ASP A 72 13.24 -3.38 -7.56
C ASP A 72 11.81 -3.34 -8.13
N VAL A 73 11.67 -2.74 -9.30
CA VAL A 73 10.38 -2.61 -10.00
C VAL A 73 10.47 -3.08 -11.45
N GLU A 74 9.40 -3.71 -11.94
CA GLU A 74 9.28 -4.13 -13.33
C GLU A 74 7.96 -3.63 -13.92
N TYR A 75 8.04 -2.86 -15.00
CA TYR A 75 6.88 -2.27 -15.66
C TYR A 75 6.25 -3.28 -16.63
N LYS A 76 4.94 -3.53 -16.50
CA LYS A 76 4.17 -4.38 -17.41
C LYS A 76 2.82 -3.74 -17.69
N ASP A 77 2.61 -3.30 -18.93
CA ASP A 77 1.34 -2.72 -19.37
C ASP A 77 0.82 -1.63 -18.40
N ASP A 78 -0.30 -1.90 -17.73
CA ASP A 78 -0.98 -1.01 -16.77
C ASP A 78 -0.58 -1.26 -15.29
N VAL A 79 0.43 -2.11 -15.03
CA VAL A 79 0.89 -2.45 -13.68
C VAL A 79 2.40 -2.27 -13.52
N VAL A 80 2.82 -2.08 -12.27
CA VAL A 80 4.23 -2.08 -11.87
C VAL A 80 4.43 -3.18 -10.84
N LEU A 81 5.16 -4.23 -11.22
CA LEU A 81 5.51 -5.32 -10.30
C LEU A 81 6.57 -4.84 -9.32
N LEU A 82 6.42 -5.22 -8.05
CA LEU A 82 7.30 -4.82 -6.96
C LEU A 82 8.06 -6.05 -6.43
N LYS A 83 9.37 -6.10 -6.66
CA LYS A 83 10.21 -7.23 -6.27
C LYS A 83 10.67 -7.09 -4.83
N ASN A 84 10.71 -8.24 -4.13
CA ASN A 84 11.07 -8.35 -2.71
C ASN A 84 10.25 -7.41 -1.81
N SER A 85 8.96 -7.30 -2.10
CA SER A 85 8.09 -6.37 -1.38
C SER A 85 7.77 -6.83 0.03
N VAL A 86 7.84 -5.90 0.96
CA VAL A 86 7.58 -6.12 2.38
C VAL A 86 6.64 -5.05 2.89
N LEU A 87 5.63 -5.46 3.64
CA LEU A 87 4.74 -4.58 4.39
C LEU A 87 5.04 -4.76 5.89
N LYS A 88 5.46 -3.68 6.55
CA LYS A 88 5.78 -3.66 7.97
C LYS A 88 4.78 -2.79 8.74
N SER A 89 4.22 -3.31 9.81
CA SER A 89 3.36 -2.55 10.75
C SER A 89 3.34 -3.22 12.11
N GLU A 90 3.45 -2.46 13.19
CA GLU A 90 3.28 -2.97 14.57
C GLU A 90 1.91 -3.63 14.78
N PHE A 91 0.94 -3.25 13.96
CA PHE A 91 -0.41 -3.79 13.97
C PHE A 91 -0.66 -4.76 12.82
N ILE A 92 0.38 -5.29 12.14
CA ILE A 92 0.18 -6.15 10.96
C ILE A 92 -0.71 -7.36 11.28
N ASN A 93 -0.63 -7.91 12.50
CA ASN A 93 -1.47 -9.04 12.90
C ASN A 93 -2.95 -8.65 13.11
N GLU A 94 -3.21 -7.38 13.42
CA GLU A 94 -4.56 -6.84 13.64
C GLU A 94 -5.16 -6.31 12.33
N ILE A 95 -4.29 -5.86 11.43
CA ILE A 95 -4.63 -5.40 10.08
C ILE A 95 -4.96 -6.60 9.17
N THR A 96 -4.64 -7.86 9.54
CA THR A 96 -4.58 -8.94 8.53
C THR A 96 -5.28 -10.26 8.86
N ASN A 97 -6.27 -10.54 8.01
CA ASN A 97 -6.43 -11.81 7.32
C ASN A 97 -6.26 -11.53 5.80
N MET A 98 -5.06 -11.08 5.38
CA MET A 98 -4.76 -10.59 4.03
C MET A 98 -4.89 -11.69 2.97
N SER A 99 -6.08 -11.81 2.40
CA SER A 99 -6.34 -12.68 1.28
C SER A 99 -5.62 -12.17 0.03
N SER A 100 -5.32 -13.06 -0.92
CA SER A 100 -4.78 -12.71 -2.24
C SER A 100 -5.73 -11.88 -3.10
N THR A 101 -6.98 -11.70 -2.65
CA THR A 101 -7.98 -10.88 -3.33
C THR A 101 -8.15 -9.49 -2.71
N ASP A 102 -7.49 -9.24 -1.58
CA ASP A 102 -7.53 -7.97 -0.88
C ASP A 102 -6.50 -7.01 -1.50
N TYR A 103 -6.63 -5.72 -1.19
CA TYR A 103 -5.74 -4.69 -1.68
C TYR A 103 -5.70 -3.50 -0.76
N ILE A 104 -4.62 -2.72 -0.82
CA ILE A 104 -4.54 -1.42 -0.13
C ILE A 104 -4.73 -0.34 -1.19
N ALA A 105 -5.80 0.43 -1.06
CA ALA A 105 -6.00 1.65 -1.82
C ALA A 105 -5.23 2.79 -1.17
N ILE A 106 -4.44 3.52 -1.95
CA ILE A 106 -3.53 4.56 -1.50
C ILE A 106 -3.87 5.85 -2.25
N ASN A 107 -4.02 6.95 -1.52
CA ASN A 107 -4.26 8.27 -2.09
C ASN A 107 -2.93 9.00 -2.29
N THR A 108 -2.51 9.19 -3.54
CA THR A 108 -1.25 9.85 -3.89
C THR A 108 -1.39 11.34 -4.17
N ARG A 109 -2.54 11.95 -3.88
CA ARG A 109 -2.83 13.35 -4.21
C ARG A 109 -1.80 14.34 -3.66
N ASP A 110 -1.28 14.06 -2.47
CA ASP A 110 -0.41 14.99 -1.74
C ASP A 110 1.08 14.78 -2.10
N HIS A 111 1.41 13.86 -3.01
CA HIS A 111 2.78 13.55 -3.44
C HIS A 111 3.55 14.77 -3.97
N GLU A 112 2.87 15.68 -4.68
CA GLU A 112 3.48 16.89 -5.23
C GLU A 112 3.50 18.07 -4.25
N LEU A 113 2.77 17.97 -3.13
CA LEU A 113 2.56 19.08 -2.19
C LEU A 113 3.56 19.07 -1.02
N ASP A 114 4.16 17.93 -0.71
CA ASP A 114 5.07 17.80 0.43
C ASP A 114 6.52 18.20 0.06
N VAL A 115 6.93 19.35 0.59
CA VAL A 115 8.29 19.93 0.49
C VAL A 115 9.31 19.18 1.39
N HIS A 116 8.87 18.15 2.10
CA HIS A 116 9.72 17.34 2.99
C HIS A 116 9.62 15.87 2.60
N ALA A 117 10.42 15.47 1.61
CA ALA A 117 10.56 14.10 1.12
C ALA A 117 10.77 13.03 2.23
N TYR A 118 11.18 13.44 3.43
CA TYR A 118 11.46 12.56 4.57
C TYR A 118 10.26 12.19 5.44
N ASN A 119 9.08 12.80 5.28
CA ASN A 119 7.90 12.56 6.14
C ASN A 119 6.59 12.37 5.36
N LEU A 120 6.65 12.06 4.06
CA LEU A 120 5.45 11.88 3.25
C LEU A 120 4.74 10.58 3.66
N VAL A 121 3.55 10.73 4.25
CA VAL A 121 2.68 9.62 4.65
C VAL A 121 1.39 9.67 3.84
N TYR A 122 1.11 8.59 3.12
CA TYR A 122 -0.03 8.50 2.23
C TYR A 122 -1.25 7.96 2.96
N LYS A 123 -2.40 8.60 2.79
CA LYS A 123 -3.66 8.07 3.32
C LYS A 123 -4.03 6.80 2.56
N GLY A 124 -4.28 5.72 3.30
CA GLY A 124 -4.63 4.42 2.73
C GLY A 124 -5.90 3.83 3.31
N LYS A 125 -6.40 2.78 2.65
CA LYS A 125 -7.45 1.89 3.15
C LYS A 125 -7.16 0.46 2.74
N ALA A 126 -7.23 -0.48 3.68
CA ALA A 126 -7.22 -1.90 3.39
C ALA A 126 -8.63 -2.34 2.98
N LEU A 127 -8.78 -2.94 1.80
CA LEU A 127 -10.06 -3.26 1.18
C LEU A 127 -10.08 -4.72 0.70
N ASN A 128 -11.23 -5.38 0.82
CA ASN A 128 -11.45 -6.68 0.20
C ASN A 128 -11.76 -6.56 -1.31
N LYS A 129 -11.92 -7.71 -1.99
CA LYS A 129 -12.27 -7.76 -3.42
C LYS A 129 -13.53 -6.99 -3.85
N GLU A 130 -14.45 -6.75 -2.92
CA GLU A 130 -15.70 -5.99 -3.17
C GLU A 130 -15.51 -4.48 -2.95
N GLY A 131 -14.33 -4.05 -2.51
CA GLY A 131 -14.02 -2.67 -2.16
C GLY A 131 -14.56 -2.24 -0.79
N LYS A 132 -14.82 -3.20 0.11
CA LYS A 132 -15.24 -2.92 1.50
C LYS A 132 -14.01 -2.91 2.42
N GLU A 133 -14.00 -1.99 3.38
CA GLU A 133 -12.98 -1.90 4.44
C GLU A 133 -12.94 -3.21 5.25
N ILE A 134 -11.73 -3.69 5.55
CA ILE A 134 -11.45 -4.90 6.34
C ILE A 134 -10.73 -4.60 7.65
#